data_AF-A0A818BQQ7-F1
#
_entry.id   AF-A0A818BQQ7-F1
#
_cell.length_a   1.000
_cell.length_b   1.000
_cell.length_c   1.000
_cell.angle_alpha   90.00
_cell.angle_beta   90.00
_cell.angle_gamma   90.00
#
_symmetry.space_group_name_H-M   'P 1'
#
loop_
_entity.id
_entity.type
_entity.pdbx_description
1 polymer ?
#
loop_
_entity_poly.entity_id
_entity_poly.type
_entity_poly.pdbx_seq_one_letter_code
_entity_poly.pdbx_strand_id
1 'polypeptide(L)'
;MGFGIGLIRLGIIAVQIETLLCKSILISLIYVAPTTKIDMNIFQELYNINNNCIIVGDLNAKLSEMGPMKTNARGKQLQELLNEGLIECVNDDSTTFEKMNMKPN
;
A
#
# COMPACT_ATOMS: atom_id res chain seq x y z
N MET A 1 19.86 -10.77 14.66
CA MET A 1 18.68 -10.06 14.13
C MET A 1 19.20 -8.74 13.60
N GLY A 2 19.15 -8.54 12.29
CA GLY A 2 19.65 -7.33 11.63
C GLY A 2 18.49 -6.48 11.14
N PHE A 3 18.62 -5.16 11.23
CA PHE A 3 17.66 -4.20 10.69
C PHE A 3 18.37 -3.36 9.63
N GLY A 4 17.85 -3.38 8.41
CA GLY A 4 18.31 -2.53 7.32
C GLY A 4 17.25 -1.49 6.99
N ILE A 5 17.66 -0.24 6.81
CA ILE A 5 16.78 0.80 6.24
C ILE A 5 16.93 0.70 4.72
N GLY A 6 15.86 0.34 4.02
CA GLY A 6 15.89 0.09 2.57
C GLY A 6 15.55 1.32 1.73
N LEU A 7 14.53 2.09 2.14
CA LEU A 7 14.06 3.26 1.39
C LEU A 7 13.32 4.25 2.32
N ILE A 8 13.68 5.52 2.22
CA ILE A 8 12.96 6.63 2.88
C ILE A 8 12.65 7.69 1.80
N ARG A 9 11.37 7.89 1.52
CA ARG A 9 10.86 8.99 0.67
C ARG A 9 9.72 9.68 1.41
N LEU A 10 9.34 10.89 0.98
CA LEU A 10 8.19 11.58 1.56
C LEU A 10 6.94 10.69 1.43
N GLY A 11 6.35 10.30 2.57
CA GLY A 11 5.18 9.41 2.61
C GLY A 11 5.48 7.91 2.48
N ILE A 12 6.75 7.47 2.43
CA ILE A 12 7.11 6.05 2.35
C ILE A 12 8.26 5.74 3.31
N ILE A 13 8.06 4.73 4.15
CA ILE A 13 9.10 4.15 5.00
C ILE A 13 9.17 2.66 4.70
N ALA A 14 10.36 2.15 4.37
CA ALA A 14 10.58 0.72 4.16
C ALA A 14 11.69 0.18 5.07
N VAL A 15 11.36 -0.85 5.84
CA VAL A 15 12.26 -1.50 6.80
C VAL A 15 12.45 -2.96 6.40
N GLN A 16 13.70 -3.35 6.23
CA GLN A 16 14.08 -4.72 5.98
C GLN A 16 14.40 -5.43 7.30
N ILE A 17 13.71 -6.53 7.56
CA ILE A 17 13.88 -7.37 8.73
C ILE A 17 14.54 -8.68 8.29
N GLU A 18 15.70 -8.97 8.87
CA GLU A 18 16.42 -10.20 8.62
C GLU A 18 16.41 -11.09 9.87
N THR A 19 15.83 -12.27 9.70
CA THR A 19 15.80 -13.31 10.73
C THR A 19 16.56 -14.54 10.25
N LEU A 20 17.03 -15.35 11.21
CA LEU A 20 17.71 -16.61 10.90
C LEU A 20 16.78 -17.66 10.26
N LEU A 21 15.46 -17.50 10.45
CA LEU A 21 14.45 -18.50 10.05
C LEU A 21 13.72 -18.14 8.74
N CYS A 22 13.43 -16.86 8.50
CA CYS A 22 12.47 -16.44 7.48
C CYS A 22 13.12 -15.85 6.22
N LYS A 23 14.45 -15.88 6.11
CA LYS A 23 15.20 -14.99 5.19
C LYS A 23 14.79 -13.52 5.46
N SER A 24 15.01 -12.63 4.48
CA SER A 24 14.69 -11.21 4.58
C SER A 24 13.23 -10.93 4.22
N ILE A 25 12.54 -10.11 5.01
CA ILE A 25 11.21 -9.55 4.72
C ILE A 25 11.31 -8.03 4.67
N LEU A 26 10.71 -7.41 3.66
CA LEU A 26 10.56 -5.95 3.60
C LEU A 26 9.16 -5.56 4.06
N ILE A 27 9.07 -4.61 5.00
CA ILE A 27 7.81 -4.01 5.42
C ILE A 27 7.83 -2.55 4.98
N SER A 28 6.89 -2.19 4.10
CA SER A 28 6.72 -0.82 3.61
C SER A 28 5.43 -0.21 4.14
N LEU A 29 5.55 0.98 4.75
CA LEU A 29 4.44 1.83 5.12
C LEU A 29 4.33 2.97 4.11
N ILE A 30 3.19 3.07 3.42
CA ILE A 30 2.93 4.07 2.37
C ILE A 30 1.74 4.95 2.76
N TYR A 31 1.92 6.26 2.69
CA TYR A 31 0.87 7.25 2.79
C TYR A 31 0.84 8.10 1.53
N VAL A 32 -0.31 8.12 0.85
CA VAL A 32 -0.56 8.99 -0.30
C VAL A 32 -1.69 9.95 0.04
N ALA A 33 -1.37 11.24 0.08
CA ALA A 33 -2.35 12.26 0.39
C ALA A 33 -3.52 12.26 -0.63
N PRO A 34 -4.75 12.62 -0.21
CA PRO A 34 -5.94 12.58 -1.07
C PRO A 34 -5.82 13.40 -2.36
N THR A 35 -4.98 14.43 -2.39
CA THR A 35 -4.77 15.35 -3.52
C THR A 35 -3.57 14.98 -4.40
N THR A 36 -2.80 13.96 -4.02
CA THR A 36 -1.55 13.57 -4.70
C THR A 36 -1.78 12.33 -5.55
N LYS A 37 -1.06 12.24 -6.68
CA LYS A 37 -1.03 11.03 -7.51
C LYS A 37 -0.18 9.96 -6.85
N ILE A 38 -0.58 8.70 -6.99
CA ILE A 38 0.28 7.57 -6.61
C ILE A 38 1.37 7.44 -7.67
N ASP A 39 2.62 7.39 -7.24
CA ASP A 39 3.74 7.01 -8.11
C ASP A 39 3.80 5.48 -8.17
N MET A 40 3.31 4.91 -9.28
CA MET A 40 3.22 3.45 -9.41
C MET A 40 4.61 2.78 -9.49
N ASN A 41 5.67 3.53 -9.81
CA ASN A 41 7.02 2.97 -9.85
C ASN A 41 7.50 2.49 -8.48
N ILE A 42 6.91 3.01 -7.39
CA ILE A 42 7.29 2.60 -6.04
C ILE A 42 7.08 1.11 -5.80
N PHE A 43 6.04 0.51 -6.39
CA PHE A 43 5.76 -0.91 -6.24
C PHE A 43 6.84 -1.76 -6.92
N GLN A 44 7.29 -1.32 -8.10
CA GLN A 44 8.42 -1.93 -8.81
C GLN A 44 9.73 -1.76 -8.03
N GLU A 45 9.99 -0.57 -7.48
CA GLU A 45 11.19 -0.30 -6.67
C GLU A 45 11.22 -1.20 -5.42
N LEU A 46 10.11 -1.31 -4.69
CA LEU A 46 10.00 -2.17 -3.51
C LEU A 46 10.18 -3.65 -3.87
N TYR A 47 9.57 -4.11 -4.96
CA TYR A 47 9.74 -5.47 -5.47
C TYR A 47 11.20 -5.79 -5.80
N ASN A 48 11.91 -4.83 -6.43
CA ASN A 48 13.32 -4.97 -6.77
C ASN A 48 14.25 -4.96 -5.55
N ILE A 49 13.86 -4.28 -4.46
CA ILE A 49 14.60 -4.33 -3.18
C ILE A 49 14.43 -5.71 -2.55
N ASN A 50 13.20 -6.18 -2.42
CA ASN A 50 12.89 -7.51 -1.92
C ASN A 50 11.49 -7.92 -2.37
N ASN A 51 11.38 -9.03 -3.11
CA ASN A 51 10.09 -9.56 -3.57
C ASN A 51 9.28 -10.26 -2.47
N ASN A 52 9.86 -10.46 -1.28
CA ASN A 52 9.16 -10.84 -0.06
C ASN A 52 8.79 -9.57 0.75
N CYS A 53 7.83 -8.81 0.21
CA CYS A 53 7.46 -7.48 0.72
C CYS A 53 6.00 -7.43 1.16
N ILE A 54 5.76 -6.83 2.32
CA ILE A 54 4.44 -6.45 2.81
C ILE A 54 4.29 -4.94 2.65
N ILE A 55 3.24 -4.51 1.97
CA ILE A 55 2.92 -3.08 1.77
C ILE A 55 1.67 -2.76 2.57
N VAL A 56 1.75 -1.76 3.44
CA VAL A 56 0.66 -1.32 4.31
C VAL A 56 0.50 0.20 4.18
N GLY A 57 -0.72 0.69 4.27
CA GLY A 57 -0.97 2.11 4.54
C GLY A 57 -2.19 2.69 3.84
N ASP A 58 -2.27 4.02 3.80
CA ASP A 58 -3.40 4.75 3.22
C ASP A 58 -3.02 5.33 1.86
N LEU A 59 -3.45 4.63 0.81
CA LEU A 59 -3.25 5.02 -0.58
C LEU A 59 -4.32 6.01 -1.09
N ASN A 60 -5.35 6.29 -0.28
CA ASN A 60 -6.54 7.05 -0.65
C ASN A 60 -7.21 6.55 -1.96
N ALA A 61 -7.01 5.28 -2.29
CA ALA A 61 -7.54 4.62 -3.48
C ALA A 61 -8.85 3.90 -3.16
N LYS A 62 -9.76 3.84 -4.13
CA LYS A 62 -11.01 3.09 -4.02
C LYS A 62 -11.01 2.02 -5.08
N LEU A 63 -10.91 0.75 -4.69
CA LEU A 63 -10.98 -0.40 -5.59
C LEU A 63 -12.43 -0.86 -5.69
N SER A 64 -12.87 -1.26 -6.89
CA SER A 64 -14.23 -1.79 -7.12
C SER A 64 -14.48 -3.11 -6.39
N GLU A 65 -13.40 -3.87 -6.16
CA GLU A 65 -13.45 -5.20 -5.54
C GLU A 65 -13.53 -5.12 -4.01
N MET A 66 -13.36 -3.92 -3.41
CA MET A 66 -13.38 -3.70 -1.95
C MET A 66 -14.69 -3.04 -1.46
N GLY A 67 -15.79 -3.17 -2.21
CA GLY A 67 -17.11 -2.72 -1.77
C GLY A 67 -17.87 -1.81 -2.76
N PRO A 68 -18.98 -1.17 -2.33
CA PRO A 68 -19.97 -0.55 -3.23
C PRO A 68 -19.55 0.82 -3.79
N MET A 69 -18.37 1.34 -3.45
CA MET A 69 -17.95 2.66 -3.89
C MET A 69 -17.38 2.65 -5.31
N LYS A 70 -17.72 3.67 -6.11
CA LYS A 70 -17.13 3.86 -7.44
C LYS A 70 -15.60 3.96 -7.36
N THR A 71 -14.91 3.14 -8.15
CA THR A 71 -13.46 3.15 -8.31
C THR A 71 -12.96 4.53 -8.71
N ASN A 72 -11.97 5.07 -7.98
CA ASN A 72 -11.33 6.34 -8.35
C ASN A 72 -10.12 6.10 -9.27
N ALA A 73 -9.55 7.16 -9.86
CA ALA A 73 -8.41 7.02 -10.78
C ALA A 73 -7.24 6.23 -10.17
N ARG A 74 -6.95 6.45 -8.89
CA ARG A 74 -5.93 5.72 -8.12
C ARG A 74 -6.25 4.23 -7.96
N GLY A 75 -7.52 3.91 -7.67
CA GLY A 75 -7.99 2.54 -7.60
C GLY A 75 -7.83 1.80 -8.92
N LYS A 76 -8.06 2.47 -10.06
CA LYS A 76 -7.82 1.87 -11.38
C LYS A 76 -6.35 1.50 -11.58
N GLN A 77 -5.44 2.41 -11.23
CA GLN A 77 -3.99 2.15 -11.34
C GLN A 77 -3.53 1.00 -10.43
N LEU A 78 -4.08 0.91 -9.22
CA LEU A 78 -3.80 -0.24 -8.34
C LEU A 78 -4.40 -1.53 -8.87
N GLN A 79 -5.58 -1.49 -9.47
CA GLN A 79 -6.21 -2.65 -10.10
C GLN A 79 -5.36 -3.19 -11.25
N GLU A 80 -4.71 -2.32 -12.03
CA GLU A 80 -3.77 -2.74 -13.08
C GLU A 80 -2.61 -3.56 -12.49
N LEU A 81 -1.99 -3.10 -11.40
CA LEU A 81 -0.92 -3.84 -10.73
C LEU A 81 -1.38 -5.18 -10.12
N LEU A 82 -2.60 -5.23 -9.60
CA LEU A 82 -3.22 -6.45 -9.10
C LEU A 82 -3.44 -7.45 -10.25
N ASN A 83 -3.96 -6.97 -11.37
CA ASN A 83 -4.23 -7.80 -12.55
C ASN A 83 -2.94 -8.30 -13.21
N GLU A 84 -1.86 -7.51 -13.15
CA GLU A 84 -0.52 -7.90 -13.61
C GLU A 84 0.17 -8.91 -12.66
N GLY A 85 -0.40 -9.16 -11.48
CA GLY A 85 0.16 -10.06 -10.47
C GLY A 85 1.42 -9.52 -9.80
N LEU A 86 1.68 -8.21 -9.91
CA LEU A 86 2.84 -7.57 -9.27
C LEU A 86 2.64 -7.43 -7.76
N ILE A 87 1.39 -7.22 -7.34
CA ILE A 87 0.97 -7.15 -5.94
C ILE A 87 -0.29 -8.01 -5.76
N GLU A 88 -0.53 -8.44 -4.52
CA GLU A 88 -1.76 -9.11 -4.12
C GLU A 88 -2.42 -8.31 -2.99
N CYS A 89 -3.74 -8.22 -3.04
CA CYS A 89 -4.52 -7.56 -2.01
C CYS A 89 -4.95 -8.56 -0.93
N VAL A 90 -4.66 -8.25 0.34
CA VAL A 90 -5.00 -9.09 1.50
C VAL A 90 -6.18 -8.52 2.32
N ASN A 91 -6.75 -7.38 1.92
CA ASN A 91 -7.88 -6.78 2.63
C ASN A 91 -9.15 -7.61 2.45
N ASP A 92 -10.04 -7.53 3.44
CA ASP A 92 -11.42 -7.98 3.34
C ASP A 92 -12.36 -6.83 2.88
N ASP A 93 -13.67 -7.11 2.84
CA ASP A 93 -14.69 -6.14 2.45
C ASP A 93 -15.05 -5.13 3.56
N SER A 94 -14.31 -5.11 4.67
CA SER A 94 -14.61 -4.22 5.79
C SER A 94 -14.27 -2.76 5.47
N THR A 95 -15.13 -1.84 5.92
CA THR A 95 -14.89 -0.40 5.74
C THR A 95 -13.82 0.06 6.72
N THR A 96 -12.73 0.63 6.21
CA THR A 96 -11.60 1.12 7.02
C THR A 96 -11.73 2.59 7.45
N PHE A 97 -12.67 3.34 6.86
CA PHE A 97 -12.92 4.74 7.20
C PHE A 97 -14.40 5.12 7.05
N GLU A 98 -15.00 5.60 8.15
CA GLU A 98 -16.34 6.19 8.15
C GLU A 98 -16.24 7.68 8.45
N LYS A 99 -16.77 8.52 7.54
CA LYS A 99 -16.90 9.94 7.82
C LYS A 99 -18.04 10.14 8.81
N MET A 100 -17.73 10.46 10.06
CA MET A 100 -18.76 10.89 11.01
C MET A 100 -19.40 12.18 10.52
N ASN A 101 -20.68 12.11 10.14
CA ASN A 101 -21.48 13.29 9.85
C ASN A 101 -21.82 13.99 11.17
N MET A 102 -20.92 14.83 11.68
CA MET A 102 -21.30 15.81 12.70
C MET A 102 -22.31 16.76 12.07
N LYS A 103 -23.58 16.68 12.50
CA LYS A 103 -24.56 17.71 12.20
C LYS A 103 -24.07 19.01 12.82
N PRO A 104 -24.04 20.14 12.09
CA PRO A 104 -23.84 21.43 12.72
C PRO A 104 -24.96 21.66 13.73
N ASN A 105 -24.59 21.99 14.97
CA ASN A 105 -25.52 22.43 16.02
C ASN A 105 -26.19 23.75 15.64
#